data_AF-A0A9E4MJB1-F1
#
_entry.id   AF-A0A9E4MJB1-F1
#
_cell.length_a   1.000
_cell.length_b   1.000
_cell.length_c   1.000
_cell.angle_alpha   90.00
_cell.angle_beta   90.00
_cell.angle_gamma   90.00
#
_symmetry.space_group_name_H-M   'P 1'
#
loop_
_entity.id
_entity.type
_entity.pdbx_description
1 polymer ?
#
loop_
_entity_poly.entity_id
_entity_poly.type
_entity_poly.pdbx_seq_one_letter_code
_entity_poly.pdbx_strand_id
1 'polypeptide(L)'
;MVFRLWLRPRQAGAPLDVRRPACGAGWRLRSALRWGRLVVAALVLAGGCERLDEFTGTWEGALSPDPRLQHGFSAEDRLTLEIAALDAADVDMSVRLPGNPERVRFESIRRAASDALGSMSLPGGPLRSYFGYLRPPGQEAYLVVLTLFAPGQVEARVIRGPDEIYGVFRLSKLP
;
A
#
# COMPACT_ATOMS: atom_id res chain seq x y z
N MET A 1 46.71 24.97 -2.72
CA MET A 1 45.46 25.68 -2.36
C MET A 1 44.69 24.80 -1.40
N VAL A 2 44.58 25.20 -0.13
CA VAL A 2 44.01 24.40 0.97
C VAL A 2 42.61 24.91 1.27
N PHE A 3 41.58 24.13 0.95
CA PHE A 3 40.19 24.42 1.32
C PHE A 3 39.95 23.99 2.78
N ARG A 4 39.89 24.96 3.70
CA ARG A 4 39.38 24.77 5.07
C ARG A 4 37.85 24.72 5.03
N LEU A 5 37.29 23.51 5.07
CA LEU A 5 35.86 23.29 5.23
C LEU A 5 35.48 23.50 6.71
N TRP A 6 34.64 24.51 6.98
CA TRP A 6 34.08 24.79 8.30
C TRP A 6 33.01 23.73 8.66
N LEU A 7 33.30 22.90 9.67
CA LEU A 7 32.33 22.05 10.35
C LEU A 7 31.47 22.93 11.29
N ARG A 8 30.16 23.02 11.03
CA ARG A 8 29.21 23.55 12.02
C ARG A 8 28.88 22.47 13.06
N PRO A 9 28.85 22.80 14.37
CA PRO A 9 28.50 21.85 15.42
C PRO A 9 27.00 21.57 15.51
N ARG A 10 26.70 20.34 15.94
CA ARG A 10 25.41 19.75 16.33
C ARG A 10 24.56 20.70 17.19
N GLN A 11 23.27 20.82 16.84
CA GLN A 11 22.24 21.19 17.83
C GLN A 11 21.64 19.90 18.41
N ALA A 12 21.78 19.75 19.73
CA ALA A 12 21.13 18.71 20.51
C ALA A 12 19.66 19.11 20.73
N GLY A 13 18.74 18.32 20.17
CA GLY A 13 17.31 18.44 20.43
C GLY A 13 16.99 18.05 21.87
N ALA A 14 16.23 18.90 22.56
CA ALA A 14 15.79 18.74 23.93
C ALA A 14 14.86 17.52 24.12
N PRO A 15 14.84 16.89 25.31
CA PRO A 15 13.85 15.88 25.65
C PRO A 15 12.47 16.52 25.85
N LEU A 16 11.46 16.02 25.14
CA LEU A 16 10.06 16.36 25.38
C LEU A 16 9.59 15.67 26.67
N ASP A 17 9.44 16.46 27.72
CA ASP A 17 8.81 16.08 29.00
C ASP A 17 7.29 15.93 28.79
N VAL A 18 6.86 14.70 28.50
CA VAL A 18 5.43 14.34 28.42
C VAL A 18 4.89 14.16 29.83
N ARG A 19 4.50 15.27 30.46
CA ARG A 19 3.71 15.26 31.69
C ARG A 19 2.35 14.63 31.43
N ARG A 20 2.15 13.42 31.96
CA ARG A 20 0.85 12.76 32.04
C ARG A 20 -0.09 13.56 32.95
N PRO A 21 -1.33 13.88 32.54
CA PRO A 21 -2.33 14.40 33.47
C PRO A 21 -2.79 13.28 34.42
N ALA A 22 -2.63 13.52 35.71
CA ALA A 22 -3.28 12.78 36.78
C ALA A 22 -4.75 13.22 36.86
N CYS A 23 -5.67 12.31 36.54
CA CYS A 23 -7.09 12.50 36.81
C CYS A 23 -7.43 11.87 38.17
N GLY A 24 -7.48 12.70 39.20
CA GLY A 24 -8.14 12.42 40.47
C GLY A 24 -9.38 13.30 40.65
N ALA A 25 -10.42 12.71 41.26
CA ALA A 25 -11.61 13.32 41.86
C ALA A 25 -12.78 13.77 40.96
N GLY A 26 -13.66 12.79 40.67
CA GLY A 26 -15.04 12.73 41.17
C GLY A 26 -15.96 13.94 41.01
N TRP A 27 -16.93 13.85 40.09
CA TRP A 27 -18.23 14.53 40.19
C TRP A 27 -19.37 13.57 39.80
N ARG A 28 -20.24 13.30 40.77
CA ARG A 28 -21.48 12.51 40.67
C ARG A 28 -22.58 13.31 39.94
N LEU A 29 -23.56 12.57 39.39
CA LEU A 29 -24.92 13.01 38.99
C LEU A 29 -25.09 13.87 37.72
N ARG A 30 -24.90 13.29 36.53
CA ARG A 30 -25.54 13.69 35.23
C ARG A 30 -25.58 12.51 34.23
N SER A 31 -26.20 11.40 34.63
CA SER A 31 -25.89 10.05 34.12
C SER A 31 -26.73 9.51 32.95
N ALA A 32 -27.59 10.30 32.29
CA ALA A 32 -28.47 9.78 31.23
C ALA A 32 -28.17 10.29 29.81
N LEU A 33 -27.63 11.51 29.63
CA LEU A 33 -27.39 12.08 28.29
C LEU A 33 -25.95 11.90 27.77
N ARG A 34 -25.04 11.33 28.57
CA ARG A 34 -23.61 11.17 28.23
C ARG A 34 -23.28 9.84 27.54
N TRP A 35 -24.12 8.83 27.69
CA TRP A 35 -23.90 7.50 27.09
C TRP A 35 -24.07 7.50 25.57
N GLY A 36 -25.07 8.22 25.04
CA GLY A 36 -25.29 8.29 23.59
C GLY A 36 -24.09 8.89 22.82
N ARG A 37 -23.43 9.91 23.37
CA ARG A 37 -22.25 10.53 22.73
C ARG A 37 -21.00 9.65 22.79
N LEU A 38 -20.82 8.86 23.84
CA LEU A 38 -19.72 7.90 23.93
C LEU A 38 -19.92 6.71 22.98
N VAL A 39 -21.17 6.23 22.83
CA VAL A 39 -21.48 5.14 21.89
C VAL A 39 -21.30 5.59 20.44
N VAL A 40 -21.76 6.80 20.07
CA VAL A 40 -21.54 7.34 18.72
C VAL A 40 -20.06 7.62 18.45
N ALA A 41 -19.32 8.19 19.40
CA ALA A 41 -17.88 8.41 19.24
C ALA A 41 -17.11 7.08 19.13
N ALA A 42 -17.49 6.05 19.90
CA ALA A 42 -16.91 4.72 19.82
C ALA A 42 -17.23 4.03 18.49
N LEU A 43 -18.45 4.17 17.97
CA LEU A 43 -18.84 3.64 16.64
C LEU A 43 -18.12 4.35 15.49
N VAL A 44 -17.92 5.67 15.59
CA VAL A 44 -17.15 6.44 14.58
C VAL A 44 -15.66 6.07 14.62
N LEU A 45 -15.10 5.80 15.80
CA LEU A 45 -13.72 5.32 15.94
C LEU A 45 -13.54 3.85 15.53
N ALA A 46 -14.58 3.03 15.66
CA ALA A 46 -14.55 1.63 15.23
C ALA A 46 -14.80 1.46 13.72
N GLY A 47 -15.37 2.46 13.04
CA GLY A 47 -15.90 2.33 11.68
C GLY A 47 -14.95 2.57 10.51
N GLY A 48 -13.64 2.70 10.70
CA GLY A 48 -12.77 3.18 9.60
C GLY A 48 -11.36 2.60 9.48
N CYS A 49 -10.95 1.66 10.34
CA CYS A 49 -9.68 0.98 10.14
C CYS A 49 -9.91 -0.25 9.26
N GLU A 50 -9.96 -0.05 7.94
CA GLU A 50 -9.85 -1.17 7.02
C GLU A 50 -8.52 -1.88 7.25
N ARG A 51 -8.64 -3.19 7.49
CA ARG A 51 -7.56 -4.04 7.92
C ARG A 51 -6.79 -4.51 6.71
N LEU A 52 -5.56 -4.02 6.53
CA LEU A 52 -4.69 -4.42 5.43
C LEU A 52 -4.46 -5.94 5.37
N ASP A 53 -4.57 -6.64 6.50
CA ASP A 53 -4.46 -8.11 6.53
C ASP A 53 -5.54 -8.84 5.73
N GLU A 54 -6.68 -8.21 5.45
CA GLU A 54 -7.71 -8.78 4.56
C GLU A 54 -7.20 -8.97 3.12
N PHE A 55 -6.16 -8.23 2.73
CA PHE A 55 -5.52 -8.34 1.41
C PHE A 55 -4.49 -9.47 1.31
N THR A 56 -4.14 -10.14 2.42
CA THR A 56 -3.24 -11.30 2.37
C THR A 56 -3.90 -12.50 1.67
N GLY A 57 -3.11 -13.31 0.97
CA GLY A 57 -3.57 -14.51 0.25
C GLY A 57 -3.29 -14.48 -1.24
N THR A 58 -3.93 -15.39 -1.98
CA THR A 58 -3.75 -15.52 -3.43
C THR A 58 -4.82 -14.73 -4.17
N TRP A 59 -4.40 -14.03 -5.20
CA TRP A 59 -5.23 -13.19 -6.05
C TRP A 59 -4.99 -13.55 -7.51
N GLU A 60 -6.05 -13.52 -8.30
CA GLU A 60 -5.97 -13.77 -9.72
C GLU A 60 -6.93 -12.84 -10.46
N GLY A 61 -6.53 -12.42 -11.67
CA GLY A 61 -7.43 -11.66 -12.50
C GLY A 61 -6.98 -11.54 -13.93
N ALA A 62 -7.93 -11.08 -14.74
CA ALA A 62 -7.74 -10.84 -16.16
C ALA A 62 -7.21 -9.43 -16.42
N LEU A 63 -6.64 -9.26 -17.60
CA LEU A 63 -6.31 -7.97 -18.17
C LEU A 63 -7.57 -7.10 -18.33
N SER A 64 -7.43 -5.79 -18.13
CA SER A 64 -8.49 -4.80 -18.30
C SER A 64 -9.05 -4.85 -19.72
N PRO A 65 -10.38 -4.79 -19.93
CA PRO A 65 -10.98 -4.90 -21.27
C PRO A 65 -10.77 -3.67 -22.16
N ASP A 66 -10.23 -2.55 -21.64
CA ASP A 66 -9.92 -1.36 -22.43
C ASP A 66 -8.65 -1.58 -23.27
N PRO A 67 -8.70 -1.61 -24.61
CA PRO A 67 -7.54 -1.89 -25.46
C PRO A 67 -6.37 -0.93 -25.28
N ARG A 68 -6.63 0.29 -24.78
CA ARG A 68 -5.59 1.28 -24.49
C ARG A 68 -4.71 0.90 -23.30
N LEU A 69 -5.13 -0.09 -22.51
CA LEU A 69 -4.47 -0.55 -21.30
C LEU A 69 -3.88 -1.98 -21.44
N GLN A 70 -3.62 -2.44 -22.67
CA GLN A 70 -3.26 -3.83 -22.99
C GLN A 70 -2.01 -3.97 -23.88
N HIS A 71 -1.14 -2.96 -23.97
CA HIS A 71 0.00 -3.02 -24.88
C HIS A 71 0.96 -4.16 -24.51
N GLY A 72 1.18 -5.10 -25.44
CA GLY A 72 2.10 -6.23 -25.26
C GLY A 72 1.55 -7.40 -24.42
N PHE A 73 0.26 -7.40 -24.09
CA PHE A 73 -0.44 -8.52 -23.45
C PHE A 73 -1.61 -9.00 -24.34
N SER A 74 -1.99 -10.27 -24.23
CA SER A 74 -3.19 -10.84 -24.85
C SER A 74 -4.42 -10.65 -23.95
N ALA A 75 -5.62 -10.63 -24.53
CA ALA A 75 -6.86 -10.49 -23.76
C ALA A 75 -7.11 -11.67 -22.80
N GLU A 76 -6.53 -12.83 -23.10
CA GLU A 76 -6.58 -14.06 -22.31
C GLU A 76 -5.52 -14.10 -21.21
N ASP A 77 -4.60 -13.14 -21.18
CA ASP A 77 -3.55 -13.10 -20.17
C ASP A 77 -4.12 -12.87 -18.78
N ARG A 78 -3.62 -13.67 -17.84
CA ARG A 78 -4.02 -13.61 -16.43
C ARG A 78 -2.80 -13.41 -15.56
N LEU A 79 -2.96 -12.57 -14.55
CA LEU A 79 -1.95 -12.34 -13.53
C LEU A 79 -2.37 -13.08 -12.27
N THR A 80 -1.47 -13.88 -11.71
CA THR A 80 -1.64 -14.44 -10.37
C THR A 80 -0.64 -13.78 -9.44
N LEU A 81 -1.06 -13.34 -8.27
CA LEU A 81 -0.16 -12.89 -7.23
C LEU A 81 -0.50 -13.52 -5.89
N GLU A 82 0.50 -13.59 -5.01
CA GLU A 82 0.35 -14.04 -3.63
C GLU A 82 0.93 -12.96 -2.73
N ILE A 83 0.09 -12.39 -1.87
CA ILE A 83 0.51 -11.42 -0.86
C ILE A 83 0.69 -12.16 0.45
N ALA A 84 1.95 -12.37 0.84
CA ALA A 84 2.30 -13.07 2.07
C ALA A 84 2.15 -12.17 3.29
N ALA A 85 2.57 -10.91 3.16
CA ALA A 85 2.45 -9.90 4.20
C ALA A 85 2.39 -8.51 3.59
N LEU A 86 1.75 -7.56 4.27
CA LEU A 86 1.79 -6.16 3.91
C LEU A 86 1.60 -5.29 5.15
N ASP A 87 2.17 -4.09 5.10
CA ASP A 87 1.96 -3.05 6.08
C ASP A 87 1.87 -1.67 5.40
N ALA A 88 1.91 -0.61 6.20
CA ALA A 88 1.82 0.76 5.72
C ALA A 88 3.07 1.26 4.96
N ALA A 89 4.13 0.47 4.80
CA ALA A 89 5.37 0.88 4.17
C ALA A 89 5.89 -0.16 3.15
N ASP A 90 5.56 -1.43 3.32
CA ASP A 90 6.08 -2.52 2.50
C ASP A 90 5.01 -3.58 2.17
N VAL A 91 5.28 -4.35 1.12
CA VAL A 91 4.50 -5.52 0.73
C VAL A 91 5.45 -6.65 0.35
N ASP A 92 5.24 -7.80 0.98
CA ASP A 92 5.90 -9.05 0.59
C ASP A 92 4.95 -9.85 -0.29
N MET A 93 5.26 -9.91 -1.59
CA MET A 93 4.47 -10.65 -2.54
C MET A 93 5.31 -11.32 -3.63
N SER A 94 4.71 -12.34 -4.24
CA SER A 94 5.23 -12.97 -5.45
C SER A 94 4.18 -12.94 -6.55
N VAL A 95 4.63 -12.86 -7.79
CA VAL A 95 3.77 -12.67 -8.96
C VAL A 95 4.14 -13.69 -10.03
N ARG A 96 3.15 -14.36 -10.60
CA ARG A 96 3.29 -15.17 -11.81
C ARG A 96 2.78 -14.36 -13.00
N LEU A 97 3.71 -13.94 -13.84
CA LEU A 97 3.41 -13.16 -15.05
C LEU A 97 2.85 -14.06 -16.16
N PRO A 98 2.01 -13.54 -17.06
CA PRO A 98 1.60 -14.25 -18.27
C PRO A 98 2.81 -14.77 -19.05
N GLY A 99 2.74 -16.01 -19.54
CA GLY A 99 3.84 -16.64 -20.27
C GLY A 99 5.05 -17.06 -19.43
N ASN A 100 5.05 -16.80 -18.11
CA ASN A 100 6.12 -17.24 -17.21
C ASN A 100 5.59 -18.25 -16.17
N PRO A 101 6.08 -19.51 -16.16
CA PRO A 101 5.62 -20.51 -15.20
C PRO A 101 6.11 -20.25 -13.77
N GLU A 102 7.21 -19.50 -13.60
CA GLU A 102 7.82 -19.26 -12.30
C GLU A 102 7.21 -18.03 -11.60
N ARG A 103 7.15 -18.10 -10.27
CA ARG A 103 6.79 -16.94 -9.44
C ARG A 103 8.01 -16.05 -9.27
N VAL A 104 7.84 -14.77 -9.56
CA VAL A 104 8.86 -13.73 -9.44
C VAL A 104 8.57 -12.91 -8.19
N ARG A 105 9.59 -12.69 -7.36
CA ARG A 105 9.44 -11.89 -6.14
C ARG A 105 9.30 -10.41 -6.49
N PHE A 106 8.40 -9.73 -5.79
CA PHE A 106 8.27 -8.29 -5.88
C PHE A 106 9.31 -7.59 -5.01
N GLU A 107 10.10 -6.74 -5.65
CA GLU A 107 11.10 -5.91 -4.99
C GLU A 107 10.56 -4.49 -4.78
N SER A 108 10.08 -4.23 -3.58
CA SER A 108 9.51 -2.93 -3.20
C SER A 108 10.52 -1.77 -3.26
N ILE A 109 10.12 -0.65 -3.86
CA ILE A 109 10.85 0.61 -3.83
C ILE A 109 10.48 1.33 -2.53
N ARG A 110 11.11 0.93 -1.43
CA ARG A 110 10.76 1.38 -0.06
C ARG A 110 10.64 2.89 0.11
N ARG A 111 11.49 3.67 -0.59
CA ARG A 111 11.46 5.13 -0.52
C ARG A 111 10.26 5.74 -1.24
N ALA A 112 9.77 5.11 -2.31
CA ALA A 112 8.58 5.57 -3.03
C ALA A 112 7.30 5.31 -2.22
N ALA A 113 7.22 4.18 -1.52
CA ALA A 113 6.09 3.87 -0.65
C ALA A 113 5.95 4.82 0.55
N SER A 114 7.03 5.50 0.92
CA SER A 114 7.08 6.50 2.01
C SER A 114 6.91 7.94 1.51
N ASP A 115 6.76 8.15 0.20
CA ASP A 115 6.58 9.48 -0.37
C ASP A 115 5.13 9.97 -0.15
N ALA A 116 4.94 11.29 -0.07
CA ALA A 116 3.66 11.95 0.21
C ALA A 116 2.54 11.57 -0.77
N LEU A 117 2.89 11.08 -1.96
CA LEU A 117 1.94 10.58 -2.95
C LEU A 117 1.32 9.23 -2.54
N GLY A 118 2.00 8.43 -1.71
CA GLY A 118 1.51 7.14 -1.23
C GLY A 118 0.51 7.24 -0.07
N SER A 119 0.36 8.42 0.55
CA SER A 119 -0.54 8.65 1.70
C SER A 119 -1.77 9.48 1.37
N MET A 120 -1.94 9.89 0.12
CA MET A 120 -3.10 10.69 -0.30
C MET A 120 -4.31 9.79 -0.58
N SER A 121 -5.23 9.68 0.39
CA SER A 121 -6.52 9.03 0.19
C SER A 121 -7.62 10.05 -0.11
N LEU A 122 -8.31 9.84 -1.21
CA LEU A 122 -9.58 10.52 -1.53
C LEU A 122 -10.74 9.57 -1.20
N PRO A 123 -11.93 10.07 -0.84
CA PRO A 123 -13.11 9.23 -0.70
C PRO A 123 -13.38 8.42 -1.98
N GLY A 124 -13.50 7.10 -1.87
CA GLY A 124 -13.64 6.18 -3.02
C GLY A 124 -12.34 5.97 -3.83
N GLY A 125 -11.22 6.56 -3.38
CA GLY A 125 -9.90 6.37 -3.93
C GLY A 125 -9.23 5.08 -3.44
N PRO A 126 -8.00 4.83 -3.89
CA PRO A 126 -7.22 3.70 -3.42
C PRO A 126 -6.92 3.82 -1.91
N LEU A 127 -6.96 2.68 -1.23
CA LEU A 127 -6.52 2.54 0.16
C LEU A 127 -5.01 2.69 0.26
N ARG A 128 -4.30 2.05 -0.68
CA ARG A 128 -2.84 2.03 -0.70
C ARG A 128 -2.32 1.71 -2.10
N SER A 129 -1.17 2.29 -2.44
CA SER A 129 -0.38 1.87 -3.59
C SER A 129 1.04 1.50 -3.17
N TYR A 130 1.55 0.42 -3.77
CA TYR A 130 2.93 -0.04 -3.64
C TYR A 130 3.59 -0.02 -5.01
N PHE A 131 4.88 0.34 -5.02
CA PHE A 131 5.68 0.46 -6.22
C PHE A 131 6.89 -0.46 -6.08
N GLY A 132 7.20 -1.23 -7.11
CA GLY A 132 8.29 -2.18 -7.06
C GLY A 132 8.65 -2.74 -8.41
N TYR A 133 9.64 -3.63 -8.41
CA TYR A 133 10.09 -4.30 -9.62
C TYR A 133 9.80 -5.80 -9.55
N LEU A 134 9.47 -6.39 -10.68
CA LEU A 134 9.57 -7.82 -10.92
C LEU A 134 10.75 -8.08 -11.84
N ARG A 135 11.64 -9.00 -11.47
CA ARG A 135 12.82 -9.36 -12.26
C ARG A 135 12.80 -10.84 -12.63
N PRO A 136 12.05 -11.23 -13.67
CA PRO A 136 12.08 -12.61 -14.13
C PRO A 136 13.47 -12.99 -14.64
N PRO A 137 13.91 -14.25 -14.45
CA PRO A 137 15.22 -14.69 -14.91
C PRO A 137 15.33 -14.55 -16.43
N GLY A 138 16.43 -13.93 -16.89
CA GLY A 138 16.70 -13.74 -18.32
C GLY A 138 15.82 -12.70 -19.03
N GLN A 139 15.03 -11.92 -18.30
CA GLN A 139 14.21 -10.84 -18.85
C GLN A 139 14.54 -9.50 -18.18
N GLU A 140 14.18 -8.40 -18.85
CA GLU A 140 14.23 -7.08 -18.24
C GLU A 140 13.20 -6.93 -17.11
N ALA A 141 13.48 -5.99 -16.21
CA ALA A 141 12.62 -5.74 -15.06
C ALA A 141 11.31 -5.06 -15.49
N TYR A 142 10.20 -5.47 -14.88
CA TYR A 142 8.92 -4.78 -14.97
C TYR A 142 8.78 -3.86 -13.77
N LEU A 143 8.40 -2.61 -13.99
CA LEU A 143 7.86 -1.75 -12.95
C LEU A 143 6.41 -2.18 -12.68
N VAL A 144 6.08 -2.42 -11.43
CA VAL A 144 4.75 -2.81 -11.00
C VAL A 144 4.20 -1.83 -9.99
N VAL A 145 2.96 -1.40 -10.23
CA VAL A 145 2.16 -0.60 -9.30
C VAL A 145 1.00 -1.45 -8.81
N LEU A 146 1.07 -1.88 -7.55
CA LEU A 146 0.00 -2.61 -6.87
C LEU A 146 -0.90 -1.61 -6.15
N THR A 147 -2.19 -1.62 -6.40
CA THR A 147 -3.14 -0.71 -5.77
C THR A 147 -4.27 -1.50 -5.10
N LEU A 148 -4.53 -1.18 -3.84
CA LEU A 148 -5.59 -1.79 -3.02
C LEU A 148 -6.79 -0.85 -2.98
N PHE A 149 -7.98 -1.39 -3.19
CA PHE A 149 -9.25 -0.67 -3.18
C PHE A 149 -10.23 -1.33 -2.21
N ALA A 150 -11.04 -0.51 -1.55
CA ALA A 150 -12.18 -0.96 -0.77
C ALA A 150 -13.41 -1.18 -1.66
N PRO A 151 -14.23 -2.23 -1.43
CA PRO A 151 -13.99 -3.36 -0.53
C PRO A 151 -13.25 -4.51 -1.27
N GLY A 152 -12.02 -4.83 -0.85
CA GLY A 152 -11.33 -6.07 -1.22
C GLY A 152 -10.97 -6.24 -2.70
N GLN A 153 -10.65 -5.17 -3.41
CA GLN A 153 -10.21 -5.22 -4.81
C GLN A 153 -8.71 -4.90 -4.92
N VAL A 154 -7.99 -5.65 -5.77
CA VAL A 154 -6.58 -5.38 -6.07
C VAL A 154 -6.43 -5.09 -7.56
N GLU A 155 -5.71 -4.02 -7.90
CA GLU A 155 -5.29 -3.72 -9.26
C GLU A 155 -3.76 -3.78 -9.34
N ALA A 156 -3.23 -4.42 -10.38
CA ALA A 156 -1.80 -4.44 -10.67
C ALA A 156 -1.56 -3.82 -12.04
N ARG A 157 -0.75 -2.78 -12.10
CA ARG A 157 -0.27 -2.19 -13.36
C ARG A 157 1.14 -2.67 -13.60
N VAL A 158 1.38 -3.30 -14.75
CA VAL A 158 2.66 -3.87 -15.16
C VAL A 158 3.19 -3.05 -16.31
N ILE A 159 4.40 -2.52 -16.16
CA ILE A 159 5.01 -1.58 -17.09
C ILE A 159 6.43 -2.05 -17.39
N ARG A 160 6.82 -2.14 -18.66
CA ARG A 160 8.21 -2.37 -19.08
C ARG A 160 8.54 -1.49 -20.27
N GLY A 161 9.52 -0.61 -20.12
CA GLY A 161 10.20 0.04 -21.24
C GLY A 161 11.50 -0.71 -21.56
N PRO A 162 12.05 -0.63 -22.79
CA PRO A 162 11.65 0.22 -23.92
C PRO A 162 10.56 -0.36 -24.83
N ASP A 163 10.18 -1.62 -24.65
CA ASP A 163 9.17 -2.31 -25.51
C ASP A 163 7.72 -1.84 -25.29
N GLU A 164 7.53 -0.77 -24.51
CA GLU A 164 6.24 -0.14 -24.18
C GLU A 164 5.17 -1.10 -23.62
N ILE A 165 5.56 -2.24 -23.03
CA ILE A 165 4.61 -3.18 -22.45
C ILE A 165 3.88 -2.51 -21.29
N TYR A 166 2.56 -2.53 -21.36
CA TYR A 166 1.67 -1.90 -20.41
C TYR A 166 0.39 -2.72 -20.27
N GLY A 167 0.16 -3.22 -19.06
CA GLY A 167 -1.04 -4.00 -18.75
C GLY A 167 -1.64 -3.58 -17.41
N VAL A 168 -2.97 -3.45 -17.35
CA VAL A 168 -3.71 -3.25 -16.09
C VAL A 168 -4.51 -4.51 -15.79
N PHE A 169 -4.23 -5.16 -14.68
CA PHE A 169 -4.92 -6.37 -14.24
C PHE A 169 -5.82 -6.07 -13.04
N ARG A 170 -7.07 -6.52 -13.11
CA ARG A 170 -8.03 -6.41 -12.00
C ARG A 170 -8.19 -7.77 -11.36
N LEU A 171 -7.79 -7.88 -10.11
CA LEU A 171 -7.62 -9.14 -9.41
C LEU A 171 -8.69 -9.32 -8.35
N SER A 172 -9.13 -10.57 -8.23
CA SER A 172 -10.07 -11.04 -7.22
C SER A 172 -9.37 -12.07 -6.34
N LYS A 173 -9.74 -12.09 -5.07
CA LYS A 173 -9.20 -13.06 -4.11
C LYS A 173 -9.65 -14.47 -4.50
N LEU A 174 -8.73 -15.41 -4.52
CA LEU A 174 -9.06 -16.83 -4.65
C LEU A 174 -9.57 -17.36 -3.29
N PRO A 175 -10.50 -18.34 -3.32
CA PRO A 175 -11.05 -18.96 -2.12
C PRO A 175 -10.01 -19.75 -1.31
#